data_AF-A0A173VWF7-F1
#
_entry.id   AF-A0A173VWF7-F1
#
_cell.length_a   1.000
_cell.length_b   1.000
_cell.length_c   1.000
_cell.angle_alpha   90.00
_cell.angle_beta   90.00
_cell.angle_gamma   90.00
#
_symmetry.space_group_name_H-M   'P 1'
#
loop_
_entity.id
_entity.type
_entity.pdbx_description
1 polymer ?
#
loop_
_entity_poly.entity_id
_entity_poly.type
_entity_poly.pdbx_seq_one_letter_code
_entity_poly.pdbx_strand_id
1 'polypeptide(L)'
;MRKLRSQFSHSSTMYQVLQMYLFACYCGLRFSDVIDLKWKHIDFENKIIKKKMIKTKSEVITPLFTMARAVVLELSEGKSLFGSSKNVFYGFAEPTVNKTLVKLTEMAGIEKHITYHSSRHNRFSFSLKINSLQNISA
;
A
#
# COMPACT_ATOMS: atom_id res chain seq x y z
N MET A 1 6.74 -9.90 -5.53
CA MET A 1 6.46 -8.67 -4.75
C MET A 1 6.91 -8.73 -3.29
N ARG A 2 6.47 -9.65 -2.40
CA ARG A 2 7.00 -9.69 -1.01
C ARG A 2 8.51 -9.98 -0.93
N LYS A 3 9.02 -10.92 -1.74
CA LYS A 3 10.47 -11.22 -1.85
C LYS A 3 11.30 -10.04 -2.36
N LEU A 4 10.67 -9.07 -3.04
CA LEU A 4 11.34 -7.84 -3.48
C LEU A 4 11.50 -6.82 -2.34
N ARG A 5 10.72 -6.92 -1.25
CA ARG A 5 10.86 -6.00 -0.11
C ARG A 5 12.23 -6.08 0.54
N SER A 6 12.83 -7.27 0.61
CA SER A 6 14.16 -7.49 1.19
C SER A 6 15.31 -7.11 0.25
N GLN A 7 15.02 -6.81 -1.02
CA GLN A 7 16.04 -6.44 -2.01
C GLN A 7 16.28 -4.92 -2.10
N PHE A 8 15.40 -4.12 -1.50
CA PHE A 8 15.46 -2.67 -1.60
C PHE A 8 15.70 -2.03 -0.24
N SER A 9 16.52 -0.97 -0.21
CA SER A 9 16.62 -0.11 0.96
C SER A 9 15.28 0.57 1.25
N HIS A 10 14.94 0.71 2.54
CA HIS A 10 13.71 1.35 3.02
C HIS A 10 13.54 2.79 2.52
N SER A 11 14.64 3.48 2.19
CA SER A 11 14.63 4.85 1.64
C SER A 11 14.42 4.92 0.13
N SER A 12 14.42 3.79 -0.58
CA SER A 12 14.32 3.79 -2.04
C SER A 12 12.90 4.08 -2.54
N THR A 13 12.80 4.82 -3.65
CA THR A 13 11.52 5.11 -4.33
C THR A 13 10.74 3.84 -4.66
N MET A 14 11.43 2.79 -5.11
CA MET A 14 10.81 1.50 -5.44
C MET A 14 10.16 0.85 -4.21
N TYR A 15 10.85 0.85 -3.07
CA TYR A 15 10.32 0.31 -1.82
C TYR A 15 9.08 1.09 -1.36
N GLN A 16 9.15 2.43 -1.37
CA GLN A 16 8.04 3.29 -0.94
C GLN A 16 6.80 3.12 -1.84
N VAL A 17 7.00 3.07 -3.16
CA VAL A 17 5.91 2.80 -4.12
C VAL A 17 5.32 1.42 -3.91
N LEU A 18 6.15 0.40 -3.66
CA LEU A 18 5.69 -0.96 -3.38
C LEU A 18 4.85 -1.04 -2.10
N GLN A 19 5.29 -0.41 -1.01
CA GLN A 19 4.52 -0.37 0.25
C GLN A 19 3.17 0.31 0.06
N MET A 20 3.16 1.47 -0.60
CA MET A 20 1.95 2.21 -0.90
C MET A 20 0.97 1.41 -1.76
N TYR A 21 1.46 0.74 -2.80
CA TYR A 21 0.62 -0.10 -3.67
C TYR A 21 0.05 -1.30 -2.92
N LEU A 22 0.86 -2.01 -2.13
CA LEU A 22 0.39 -3.14 -1.32
C LEU A 22 -0.66 -2.71 -0.31
N PHE A 23 -0.45 -1.59 0.38
CA PHE A 23 -1.43 -1.01 1.29
C PHE A 23 -2.76 -0.70 0.57
N ALA A 24 -2.68 -0.11 -0.62
CA ALA A 24 -3.87 0.17 -1.44
C ALA A 24 -4.61 -1.10 -1.84
N CYS A 25 -3.91 -2.19 -2.18
CA CYS A 25 -4.52 -3.49 -2.47
C CYS A 25 -5.26 -4.09 -1.26
N TYR A 26 -4.72 -3.93 -0.05
CA TYR A 26 -5.36 -4.46 1.16
C TYR A 26 -6.58 -3.64 1.60
N CYS A 27 -6.47 -2.31 1.52
CA CYS A 27 -7.52 -1.40 2.01
C CYS A 27 -8.53 -1.00 0.92
N GLY A 28 -8.22 -1.19 -0.37
CA GLY A 28 -9.11 -0.79 -1.48
C GLY A 28 -9.25 0.73 -1.65
N LEU A 29 -8.28 1.51 -1.18
CA LEU A 29 -8.31 2.98 -1.22
C LEU A 29 -7.87 3.55 -2.57
N ARG A 30 -8.15 4.84 -2.79
CA ARG A 30 -7.98 5.55 -4.08
C ARG A 30 -6.58 6.12 -4.07
N PHE A 31 -5.97 6.31 -5.23
CA PHE A 31 -4.61 6.87 -5.28
C PHE A 31 -4.50 8.17 -4.47
N SER A 32 -5.38 9.13 -4.78
CA SER A 32 -5.45 10.39 -4.05
C SER A 32 -5.73 10.20 -2.55
N ASP A 33 -6.62 9.26 -2.20
CA ASP A 33 -6.95 8.97 -0.80
C ASP A 33 -5.81 8.31 -0.02
N VAL A 34 -4.93 7.56 -0.68
CA VAL A 34 -3.74 6.96 -0.05
C VAL A 34 -2.64 8.00 0.11
N ILE A 35 -2.41 8.84 -0.91
CA ILE A 35 -1.43 9.93 -0.85
C ILE A 35 -1.76 10.96 0.24
N ASP A 36 -3.05 11.24 0.45
CA ASP A 36 -3.57 12.14 1.49
C ASP A 36 -3.86 11.41 2.83
N LEU A 37 -3.53 10.12 2.94
CA LEU A 37 -3.72 9.41 4.19
C LEU A 37 -2.75 9.94 5.24
N LYS A 38 -3.29 10.33 6.40
CA LYS A 38 -2.54 10.84 7.55
C LYS A 38 -2.64 9.86 8.70
N TRP A 39 -1.66 9.90 9.61
CA TRP A 39 -1.63 9.02 10.77
C TRP A 39 -2.86 9.16 11.66
N LYS A 40 -3.40 10.38 11.79
CA LYS A 40 -4.66 10.64 12.51
C LYS A 40 -5.90 9.95 11.93
N HIS A 41 -5.85 9.51 10.67
CA HIS A 41 -6.97 8.79 10.03
C HIS A 41 -6.94 7.27 10.35
N ILE A 42 -5.88 6.78 10.98
CA ILE A 42 -5.70 5.36 11.31
C ILE A 42 -5.93 5.18 12.80
N ASP A 43 -6.94 4.38 13.13
CA ASP A 43 -7.27 3.97 14.48
C ASP A 43 -6.71 2.56 14.72
N PHE A 44 -5.59 2.49 15.43
CA PHE A 44 -4.89 1.24 15.70
C PHE A 44 -5.56 0.39 16.78
N GLU A 45 -6.36 1.01 17.66
CA GLU A 45 -7.07 0.31 18.74
C GLU A 45 -8.27 -0.44 18.16
N ASN A 46 -9.09 0.28 17.40
CA ASN A 46 -10.27 -0.28 16.73
C ASN A 46 -9.93 -0.98 15.41
N LYS A 47 -8.67 -0.92 14.97
CA LYS A 47 -8.16 -1.53 13.72
C LYS A 47 -8.97 -1.08 12.50
N ILE A 48 -9.21 0.23 12.39
CA ILE A 48 -9.97 0.84 11.30
C ILE A 48 -9.25 2.06 10.72
N ILE A 49 -9.51 2.34 9.46
CA ILE A 49 -9.14 3.58 8.80
C ILE A 49 -10.42 4.38 8.60
N LYS A 50 -10.46 5.59 9.14
CA LYS A 50 -11.54 6.56 8.96
C LYS A 50 -11.02 7.73 8.15
N LYS A 51 -11.45 7.84 6.89
CA LYS A 51 -11.00 8.91 6.00
C LYS A 51 -12.16 9.52 5.22
N LYS A 52 -12.20 10.85 5.18
CA LYS A 52 -13.03 11.60 4.23
C LYS A 52 -12.41 11.52 2.83
N MET A 53 -13.17 10.97 1.89
CA MET A 53 -12.72 10.81 0.51
C MET A 53 -12.56 12.16 -0.19
N ILE A 54 -11.47 12.36 -0.92
CA ILE A 54 -11.20 13.65 -1.57
C ILE A 54 -12.24 13.97 -2.65
N LYS A 55 -12.60 12.98 -3.47
CA LYS A 55 -13.49 13.16 -4.63
C LYS A 55 -14.96 13.28 -4.24
N THR A 56 -15.47 12.32 -3.46
CA THR A 56 -16.89 12.23 -3.13
C THR A 56 -17.28 12.97 -1.85
N LYS A 57 -16.29 13.42 -1.06
CA LYS A 57 -16.47 14.08 0.24
C LYS A 57 -17.18 13.22 1.30
N SER A 58 -17.58 12.00 0.97
CA SER A 58 -18.13 11.03 1.92
C SER A 58 -17.04 10.47 2.83
N GLU A 59 -17.41 10.15 4.07
CA GLU A 59 -16.54 9.39 4.96
C GLU A 59 -16.54 7.92 4.57
N VAL A 60 -15.36 7.30 4.58
CA VAL A 60 -15.21 5.86 4.41
C VAL A 60 -14.47 5.29 5.61
N ILE A 61 -15.06 4.23 6.13
CA ILE A 61 -14.53 3.41 7.21
C ILE A 61 -14.13 2.07 6.59
N THR A 62 -12.88 1.70 6.73
CA THR A 62 -12.34 0.44 6.17
C THR A 62 -11.55 -0.30 7.25
N PRO A 63 -11.70 -1.63 7.36
CA PRO A 63 -10.90 -2.40 8.30
C PRO A 63 -9.41 -2.34 7.96
N LEU A 64 -8.58 -2.14 8.98
CA LEU A 64 -7.13 -2.21 8.88
C LEU A 64 -6.71 -3.68 9.02
N PHE A 65 -6.61 -4.36 7.87
CA PHE A 65 -6.14 -5.75 7.83
C PHE A 65 -4.73 -5.90 8.40
N THR A 66 -4.40 -7.08 8.93
CA THR A 66 -3.11 -7.39 9.55
C THR A 66 -1.92 -7.04 8.65
N MET A 67 -2.03 -7.30 7.34
CA MET A 67 -0.99 -6.98 6.37
C MET A 67 -0.83 -5.46 6.16
N ALA A 68 -1.94 -4.71 6.10
CA ALA A 68 -1.91 -3.26 6.00
C ALA A 68 -1.30 -2.63 7.26
N ARG A 69 -1.63 -3.17 8.43
CA ARG A 69 -1.06 -2.76 9.72
C ARG A 69 0.45 -2.98 9.76
N ALA A 70 0.96 -4.10 9.24
CA ALA A 70 2.39 -4.36 9.18
C ALA A 70 3.13 -3.30 8.34
N VAL A 71 2.60 -2.95 7.16
CA VAL A 71 3.16 -1.90 6.29
C VAL A 71 3.24 -0.56 7.03
N VAL A 72 2.14 -0.16 7.67
CA VAL A 72 2.05 1.11 8.38
C VAL A 72 2.96 1.12 9.62
N LEU A 73 3.07 0.01 10.35
CA LEU A 73 3.99 -0.09 11.49
C LEU A 73 5.46 0.08 11.08
N GLU A 74 5.86 -0.52 9.97
CA GLU A 74 7.22 -0.41 9.43
C GLU A 74 7.57 1.05 9.05
N LEU A 75 6.57 1.83 8.61
CA LEU A 75 6.72 3.25 8.29
C LEU A 75 6.61 4.18 9.51
N SER A 76 6.22 3.67 10.68
CA SER A 76 5.83 4.50 11.82
C SER A 76 6.97 5.00 12.71
N GLU A 77 8.22 4.69 12.37
CA GLU A 77 9.41 5.03 13.18
C GLU A 77 9.19 4.75 14.69
N GLY A 78 8.75 3.53 15.02
CA GLY A 78 8.48 3.14 16.41
C GLY A 78 7.21 3.77 17.01
N LYS A 79 6.16 3.97 16.20
CA LYS A 79 4.85 4.57 16.58
C LYS A 79 4.87 6.07 16.89
N SER A 80 6.02 6.75 16.77
CA SER A 80 6.16 8.19 17.03
C SER A 80 5.21 9.06 16.19
N LEU A 81 4.80 8.56 15.01
CA LEU A 81 3.95 9.27 14.07
C LEU A 81 2.44 9.09 14.32
N PHE A 82 2.03 8.20 15.23
CA PHE A 82 0.62 7.90 15.46
C PHE A 82 -0.18 9.13 15.87
N GLY A 83 -1.39 9.29 15.33
CA GLY A 83 -2.24 10.45 15.60
C GLY A 83 -1.76 11.78 14.96
N SER A 84 -0.59 11.81 14.33
CA SER A 84 -0.06 13.03 13.73
C SER A 84 -0.80 13.44 12.45
N SER A 85 -0.69 14.72 12.08
CA SER A 85 -1.18 15.25 10.80
C SER A 85 -0.22 15.01 9.63
N LYS A 86 0.91 14.31 9.85
CA LYS A 86 1.83 13.93 8.78
C LYS A 86 1.20 12.86 7.88
N ASN A 87 1.61 12.83 6.63
CA ASN A 87 1.16 11.81 5.69
C ASN A 87 1.84 10.47 6.03
N VAL A 88 1.12 9.38 5.80
CA VAL A 88 1.62 8.00 6.01
C VAL A 88 2.57 7.60 4.89
N PHE A 89 2.28 8.03 3.67
CA PHE A 89 3.07 7.72 2.48
C PHE A 89 3.67 8.98 1.87
N TYR A 90 4.76 8.80 1.13
CA TYR A 90 5.38 9.88 0.37
C TYR A 90 4.49 10.31 -0.81
N GLY A 91 4.45 11.62 -1.08
CA GLY A 91 3.59 12.24 -2.09
C GLY A 91 4.10 12.07 -3.52
N PHE A 92 4.06 10.85 -4.06
CA PHE A 92 4.41 10.62 -5.46
C PHE A 92 3.32 11.08 -6.44
N ALA A 93 3.72 11.49 -7.64
CA ALA A 93 2.80 11.68 -8.75
C ALA A 93 2.39 10.33 -9.36
N GLU A 94 1.13 10.21 -9.79
CA GLU A 94 0.58 8.97 -10.36
C GLU A 94 1.42 8.40 -11.53
N PRO A 95 1.93 9.21 -12.49
CA PRO A 95 2.77 8.68 -13.57
C PRO A 95 4.07 8.06 -13.06
N THR A 96 4.70 8.64 -12.03
CA THR A 96 5.92 8.11 -11.41
C THR A 96 5.66 6.77 -10.74
N VAL A 97 4.52 6.65 -10.07
CA VAL A 97 4.08 5.41 -9.41
C VAL A 97 3.85 4.32 -10.45
N ASN A 98 3.12 4.62 -11.53
CA ASN A 98 2.85 3.65 -12.59
C ASN A 98 4.14 3.19 -13.28
N LYS A 99 5.06 4.10 -13.62
CA LYS A 99 6.38 3.75 -14.18
C LYS A 99 7.18 2.84 -13.24
N THR A 100 7.13 3.12 -11.94
CA THR A 100 7.82 2.30 -10.93
C THR A 100 7.16 0.93 -10.78
N LEU A 101 5.82 0.86 -10.85
CA LEU A 101 5.09 -0.41 -10.82
C LEU A 101 5.43 -1.30 -12.00
N VAL A 102 5.56 -0.76 -13.21
CA VAL A 102 5.99 -1.52 -14.40
C VAL A 102 7.35 -2.19 -14.16
N LYS A 103 8.34 -1.43 -13.67
CA LYS A 103 9.66 -1.98 -13.31
C LYS A 103 9.55 -3.07 -12.24
N LEU A 104 8.75 -2.84 -11.20
CA LEU A 104 8.54 -3.83 -10.13
C LEU A 104 7.85 -5.11 -10.64
N THR A 105 6.94 -5.00 -11.62
CA THR A 105 6.29 -6.17 -12.22
C THR A 105 7.23 -6.94 -13.13
N GLU A 106 8.07 -6.26 -13.91
CA GLU A 106 9.13 -6.87 -14.72
C GLU A 106 10.11 -7.65 -13.84
N MET A 107 10.59 -7.04 -12.77
CA MET A 107 11.46 -7.70 -11.77
C MET A 107 10.78 -8.88 -11.07
N ALA A 108 9.46 -8.86 -10.96
CA ALA A 108 8.68 -9.95 -10.37
C ALA A 108 8.31 -11.06 -11.37
N GLY A 109 8.67 -10.92 -12.66
CA GLY A 109 8.27 -11.84 -13.72
C GLY A 109 6.77 -11.83 -14.01
N ILE A 110 6.08 -10.71 -13.75
CA ILE A 110 4.65 -10.56 -14.01
C ILE A 110 4.47 -9.94 -15.40
N GLU A 111 3.98 -10.74 -16.35
CA GLU A 111 3.73 -10.30 -17.74
C GLU A 111 2.56 -9.33 -17.88
N LYS A 112 1.67 -9.29 -16.88
CA LYS A 112 0.49 -8.42 -16.91
C LYS A 112 0.89 -6.97 -16.62
N HIS A 113 0.52 -6.06 -17.52
CA HIS A 113 0.61 -4.62 -17.29
C HIS A 113 -0.33 -4.21 -16.14
N ILE A 114 0.26 -3.79 -15.02
CA ILE A 114 -0.45 -3.38 -13.80
C ILE A 114 -0.28 -1.88 -13.61
N THR A 115 -1.39 -1.19 -13.39
CA THR A 115 -1.39 0.22 -12.99
C THR A 115 -1.89 0.35 -11.55
N TYR A 116 -1.75 1.54 -10.97
CA TYR A 116 -2.28 1.78 -9.64
C TYR A 116 -3.79 1.52 -9.57
N HIS A 117 -4.55 1.82 -10.62
CA HIS A 117 -5.99 1.57 -10.67
C HIS A 117 -6.34 0.10 -10.43
N SER A 118 -5.47 -0.84 -10.85
CA SER A 118 -5.67 -2.27 -10.63
C SER A 118 -5.67 -2.68 -9.16
N SER A 119 -5.09 -1.87 -8.25
CA SER A 119 -5.05 -2.17 -6.80
C SER A 119 -6.44 -2.37 -6.21
N ARG A 120 -7.44 -1.63 -6.70
CA ARG A 120 -8.83 -1.67 -6.21
C ARG A 120 -9.62 -2.87 -6.71
N HIS A 121 -9.30 -3.35 -7.91
CA HIS A 121 -10.00 -4.47 -8.55
C HIS A 121 -9.38 -5.84 -8.19
N ASN A 122 -8.15 -5.87 -7.67
CA ASN A 122 -7.41 -7.09 -7.32
C ASN A 122 -7.39 -7.43 -5.82
N ARG A 123 -8.37 -6.95 -5.05
CA ARG A 123 -8.47 -7.10 -3.59
C ARG A 123 -8.28 -8.54 -3.08
N PHE A 124 -8.74 -9.53 -3.85
CA PHE A 124 -8.73 -10.96 -3.46
C PHE A 124 -7.66 -11.79 -4.19
N SER A 125 -7.42 -11.53 -5.48
CA SER A 125 -6.52 -12.34 -6.30
C SER A 125 -5.05 -12.19 -5.91
N PHE A 126 -4.61 -10.99 -5.51
CA PHE A 126 -3.19 -10.77 -5.20
C PHE A 126 -2.74 -11.45 -3.91
N SER A 127 -3.62 -11.53 -2.90
CA SER A 127 -3.33 -12.27 -1.66
C SER A 127 -3.16 -13.77 -1.94
N LEU A 128 -4.05 -14.35 -2.75
CA LEU A 128 -4.00 -15.76 -3.15
C LEU A 128 -2.79 -16.09 -4.04
N LYS A 129 -2.46 -15.21 -5.00
CA LYS A 129 -1.32 -15.40 -5.90
C LYS A 129 0.03 -15.15 -5.21
N ILE A 130 0.06 -14.34 -4.14
CA ILE A 130 1.23 -14.24 -3.25
C ILE A 130 1.38 -15.51 -2.42
N ASN A 131 0.30 -16.08 -1.88
CA ASN A 131 0.37 -17.33 -1.12
C ASN A 131 0.80 -18.52 -2.00
N SER A 132 0.34 -18.60 -3.26
CA SER A 132 0.79 -19.67 -4.17
C SER A 132 2.28 -19.57 -4.53
N LEU A 133 2.87 -18.36 -4.50
CA LEU A 133 4.32 -18.15 -4.66
C LEU A 133 5.13 -18.42 -3.37
N GLN A 134 4.48 -18.68 -2.24
CA GLN A 134 5.13 -19.15 -1.02
C GLN A 134 5.33 -20.67 -1.02
N ASN A 135 4.55 -21.41 -1.81
CA ASN A 135 4.60 -22.88 -1.88
C ASN A 135 5.44 -23.45 -3.04
N ILE A 136 6.12 -22.61 -3.83
CA ILE A 136 7.06 -23.07 -4.90
C ILE A 136 8.50 -22.93 -4.40
N SER A 137 8.74 -23.38 -3.17
CA SER A 137 10.07 -23.61 -2.61
C SER A 137 9.96 -24.79 -1.66
N ALA A 138 9.78 -25.96 -2.25
CA ALA A 138 10.16 -27.26 -1.71
C ALA A 138 10.93 -27.97 -2.81
#